data_AF-A0A969IGI9-F1
#
_entry.id   AF-A0A969IGI9-F1
#
_cell.length_a   1.000
_cell.length_b   1.000
_cell.length_c   1.000
_cell.angle_alpha   90.00
_cell.angle_beta   90.00
_cell.angle_gamma   90.00
#
_symmetry.space_group_name_H-M   'P 1'
#
loop_
_entity.id
_entity.type
_entity.pdbx_description
1 polymer ?
#
loop_
_entity_poly.entity_id
_entity_poly.type
_entity_poly.pdbx_seq_one_letter_code
_entity_poly.pdbx_strand_id
1 'polypeptide(L)'
;TVLDLFVDAVDYRSLTNGTRANGSPYTPAALFSVFGKADYVYNDKYLASFTIRRDGSSRFGPNNRYGTFPSASVGWRISRESFMQNIKWLTDLKLRGSWGQMGNQRIDPANAFSQFRGGLGSSNYDISGAQSSTTTGFQLSFVGNPDGKWETNTTANVGFDATLFGGKQKWFLTGILKQRMIFCSVWSK
;
A
#
# COMPACT_ATOMS: atom_id res chain seq x y z
N THR A 1 0.22 -26.81 -1.54
CA THR A 1 -1.08 -26.21 -1.22
C THR A 1 -0.82 -24.80 -0.72
N VAL A 2 -1.09 -23.79 -1.55
CA VAL A 2 -0.84 -22.38 -1.19
C VAL A 2 -1.94 -21.97 -0.20
N LEU A 3 -1.57 -21.48 0.98
CA LEU A 3 -2.53 -20.85 1.90
C LEU A 3 -3.12 -19.62 1.20
N ASP A 4 -4.32 -19.73 0.63
CA ASP A 4 -5.08 -18.57 0.20
C ASP A 4 -5.85 -18.05 1.41
N LEU A 5 -5.32 -16.99 2.01
CA LEU A 5 -5.88 -16.34 3.20
C LEU A 5 -7.02 -15.38 2.85
N PHE A 6 -7.34 -15.25 1.56
CA PHE A 6 -8.42 -14.41 1.06
C PHE A 6 -9.59 -15.30 0.64
N VAL A 7 -10.73 -15.11 1.29
CA VAL A 7 -11.96 -15.84 0.96
C VAL A 7 -12.58 -15.23 -0.30
N ASP A 8 -12.49 -15.95 -1.42
CA ASP A 8 -13.18 -15.63 -2.68
C ASP A 8 -14.55 -16.34 -2.80
N ALA A 9 -15.14 -16.76 -1.66
CA ALA A 9 -16.40 -17.51 -1.64
C ALA A 9 -17.60 -16.65 -2.10
N VAL A 10 -18.43 -17.23 -2.97
CA VAL A 10 -19.67 -16.62 -3.48
C VAL A 10 -20.66 -16.32 -2.34
N ASP A 11 -20.59 -17.06 -1.24
CA ASP A 11 -21.46 -16.92 -0.06
C ASP A 11 -21.30 -15.58 0.68
N TYR A 12 -20.17 -14.88 0.50
CA TYR A 12 -19.95 -13.53 1.04
C TYR A 12 -20.43 -12.41 0.12
N ARG A 13 -20.92 -12.73 -1.08
CA ARG A 13 -21.53 -11.77 -2.00
C ARG A 13 -23.03 -11.73 -1.74
N SER A 14 -23.60 -10.55 -1.61
CA SER A 14 -25.06 -10.39 -1.49
C SER A 14 -25.75 -10.90 -2.77
N LEU A 15 -26.23 -12.15 -2.76
CA LEU A 15 -26.99 -12.77 -3.84
C LEU A 15 -28.47 -12.33 -3.87
N THR A 16 -28.86 -11.41 -2.98
CA THR A 16 -30.26 -11.02 -2.82
C THR A 16 -30.71 -10.08 -3.95
N ASN A 17 -31.73 -10.50 -4.68
CA ASN A 17 -32.33 -9.85 -5.83
C ASN A 17 -33.16 -8.59 -5.46
N GLY A 18 -32.55 -7.59 -4.82
CA GLY A 18 -33.15 -6.27 -4.68
C GLY A 18 -34.33 -6.11 -3.71
N THR A 19 -34.72 -7.13 -2.92
CA THR A 19 -35.48 -6.84 -1.69
C THR A 19 -34.56 -6.06 -0.77
N ARG A 20 -34.93 -4.81 -0.44
CA ARG A 20 -34.21 -3.95 0.50
C ARG A 20 -34.09 -4.68 1.84
N ALA A 21 -33.01 -5.44 2.03
CA ALA A 21 -32.53 -5.70 3.36
C ALA A 21 -32.08 -4.35 3.92
N ASN A 22 -32.56 -3.98 5.11
CA ASN A 22 -32.00 -2.87 5.89
C ASN A 22 -30.56 -3.25 6.27
N GLY A 23 -29.64 -3.15 5.32
CA GLY A 23 -28.25 -3.50 5.46
C GLY A 23 -27.43 -2.58 4.57
N SER A 24 -26.47 -1.89 5.18
CA SER A 24 -25.50 -1.09 4.44
C SER A 24 -24.75 -2.01 3.47
N PRO A 25 -24.51 -1.63 2.20
CA PRO A 25 -23.66 -2.40 1.32
C PRO A 25 -22.28 -2.56 1.98
N TYR A 26 -22.01 -3.77 2.47
CA TYR A 26 -20.74 -4.13 3.08
C TYR A 26 -19.84 -4.65 1.97
N THR A 27 -18.84 -3.86 1.59
CA THR A 27 -17.79 -4.32 0.68
C THR A 27 -16.60 -4.76 1.52
N PRO A 28 -16.46 -6.07 1.85
CA PRO A 28 -15.35 -6.55 2.66
C PRO A 28 -14.02 -6.25 1.97
N ALA A 29 -13.09 -5.67 2.71
CA ALA A 29 -11.70 -5.53 2.30
C ALA A 29 -10.82 -6.25 3.33
N ALA A 30 -9.96 -7.15 2.86
CA ALA A 30 -9.00 -7.85 3.68
C ALA A 30 -7.57 -7.47 3.24
N LEU A 31 -6.67 -7.41 4.22
CA LEU A 31 -5.25 -7.22 4.01
C LEU A 31 -4.49 -8.24 4.85
N PHE A 32 -3.53 -8.91 4.22
CA PHE A 32 -2.62 -9.83 4.86
C PHE A 32 -1.19 -9.34 4.64
N SER A 33 -0.36 -9.35 5.67
CA SER A 33 0.99 -8.83 5.59
C SER A 33 1.97 -9.75 6.31
N VAL A 34 3.12 -9.98 5.69
CA VAL A 34 4.28 -10.63 6.31
C VAL A 34 5.46 -9.69 6.17
N PHE A 35 6.22 -9.51 7.25
CA PHE A 35 7.41 -8.67 7.23
C PHE A 35 8.56 -9.34 7.96
N GLY A 36 9.78 -9.03 7.52
CA GLY A 36 11.02 -9.41 8.17
C GLY A 36 11.94 -8.20 8.25
N LYS A 37 12.69 -8.10 9.36
CA LYS A 37 13.64 -7.02 9.62
C LYS A 37 14.94 -7.59 10.18
N ALA A 38 16.06 -7.09 9.69
CA ALA A 38 17.39 -7.39 10.16
C ALA A 38 18.11 -6.07 10.45
N ASP A 39 18.63 -5.94 11.67
CA ASP A 39 19.42 -4.79 12.10
C ASP A 39 20.84 -5.28 12.45
N TYR A 40 21.84 -4.51 12.03
CA TYR A 40 23.23 -4.80 12.31
C TYR A 40 23.95 -3.54 12.75
N VAL A 41 24.73 -3.67 13.82
CA VAL A 41 25.53 -2.59 14.40
C VAL A 41 26.95 -3.10 14.57
N TYR A 42 27.90 -2.47 13.89
CA TYR A 42 29.31 -2.76 14.06
C TYR A 42 30.01 -1.63 14.80
N ASN A 43 30.54 -1.97 15.99
CA ASN A 43 31.37 -1.10 16.82
C ASN A 43 30.73 0.28 17.10
N ASP A 44 29.39 0.33 17.20
CA ASP A 44 28.58 1.55 17.32
C ASP A 44 28.80 2.64 16.25
N LYS A 45 29.53 2.31 15.18
CA LYS A 45 29.94 3.19 14.08
C LYS A 45 29.08 3.01 12.85
N TYR A 46 28.94 1.75 12.44
CA TYR A 46 28.25 1.38 11.22
C TYR A 46 26.92 0.73 11.60
N LEU A 47 25.85 1.34 11.14
CA LEU A 47 24.49 0.92 11.35
C LEU A 47 23.96 0.49 9.99
N ALA A 48 23.43 -0.71 9.90
CA ALA A 48 22.71 -1.18 8.73
C ALA A 48 21.38 -1.76 9.18
N SER A 49 20.33 -1.48 8.42
CA SER A 49 19.01 -2.04 8.64
C SER A 49 18.39 -2.40 7.30
N PHE A 50 17.88 -3.61 7.21
CA PHE A 50 17.16 -4.10 6.05
C PHE A 50 15.80 -4.61 6.49
N THR A 51 14.76 -4.24 5.76
CA THR A 51 13.39 -4.69 5.99
C THR A 51 12.80 -5.11 4.66
N ILE A 52 12.11 -6.25 4.64
CA ILE A 52 11.33 -6.69 3.49
C ILE A 52 9.91 -6.98 3.96
N ARG A 53 8.93 -6.45 3.24
CA ARG A 53 7.51 -6.65 3.54
C ARG A 53 6.79 -7.17 2.32
N ARG A 54 5.93 -8.16 2.49
CA ARG A 54 5.03 -8.69 1.47
C ARG A 54 3.59 -8.48 1.92
N ASP A 55 2.85 -7.67 1.19
CA ASP A 55 1.47 -7.31 1.49
C ASP A 55 0.53 -7.87 0.43
N GLY A 56 -0.49 -8.60 0.88
CA GLY A 56 -1.63 -9.06 0.11
C GLY A 56 -2.86 -8.20 0.37
N SER A 57 -3.61 -7.86 -0.67
CA SER A 57 -4.86 -7.12 -0.56
C SER A 57 -5.96 -7.75 -1.40
N SER A 58 -7.15 -7.91 -0.81
CA SER A 58 -8.32 -8.45 -1.51
C SER A 58 -8.86 -7.51 -2.61
N ARG A 59 -8.35 -6.27 -2.69
CA ARG A 59 -8.78 -5.28 -3.68
C ARG A 59 -8.21 -5.52 -5.08
N PHE A 60 -7.17 -6.34 -5.19
CA PHE A 60 -6.53 -6.68 -6.45
C PHE A 60 -6.92 -8.10 -6.90
N GLY A 61 -6.87 -8.33 -8.22
CA GLY A 61 -7.09 -9.65 -8.80
C GLY A 61 -6.03 -10.66 -8.34
N PRO A 62 -6.28 -11.98 -8.46
CA PRO A 62 -5.38 -13.03 -7.99
C PRO A 62 -3.92 -12.87 -8.45
N ASN A 63 -3.72 -12.37 -9.67
CA ASN A 63 -2.40 -12.17 -10.28
C ASN A 63 -1.58 -11.05 -9.63
N ASN A 64 -2.24 -10.02 -9.09
CA ASN A 64 -1.60 -8.81 -8.53
C ASN A 64 -1.89 -8.63 -7.04
N ARG A 65 -2.44 -9.67 -6.40
CA ARG A 65 -2.90 -9.66 -5.00
C ARG A 65 -1.78 -9.27 -4.04
N TYR A 66 -0.54 -9.66 -4.33
CA TYR A 66 0.62 -9.43 -3.47
C TYR A 66 1.62 -8.42 -4.05
N GLY A 67 2.05 -7.46 -3.23
CA GLY A 67 3.17 -6.56 -3.49
C GLY A 67 4.32 -6.81 -2.52
N THR A 68 5.57 -6.69 -3.00
CA THR A 68 6.77 -6.82 -2.15
C THR A 68 7.49 -5.48 -2.08
N PHE A 69 7.75 -5.02 -0.87
CA PHE A 69 8.22 -3.67 -0.54
C PHE A 69 9.48 -3.76 0.31
N PRO A 70 10.67 -3.77 -0.30
CA PRO A 70 11.93 -3.73 0.41
C PRO A 70 12.26 -2.30 0.87
N SER A 71 13.00 -2.21 1.97
CA SER A 71 13.68 -1.00 2.40
C SER A 71 15.00 -1.32 3.06
N ALA A 72 15.98 -0.45 2.86
CA ALA A 72 17.32 -0.55 3.41
C ALA A 72 17.75 0.82 3.92
N SER A 73 18.50 0.83 5.01
CA SER A 73 19.13 2.04 5.50
C SER A 73 20.52 1.73 6.04
N VAL A 74 21.39 2.72 5.90
CA VAL A 74 22.75 2.70 6.41
C VAL A 74 22.99 3.99 7.18
N GLY A 75 23.75 3.88 8.26
CA GLY A 75 24.17 5.00 9.07
C GLY A 75 25.64 4.86 9.42
N TRP A 76 26.38 5.94 9.33
CA TRP A 76 27.78 6.00 9.69
C TRP A 76 28.01 7.12 10.69
N ARG A 77 28.42 6.76 11.91
CA ARG A 77 28.84 7.70 12.93
C ARG A 77 30.32 8.00 12.78
N ILE A 78 30.60 9.06 12.02
CA ILE A 78 31.96 9.53 11.72
C ILE A 78 32.66 9.99 13.01
N SER A 79 31.92 10.55 13.98
CA SER A 79 32.43 10.99 15.30
C SER A 79 33.16 9.90 16.09
N ARG A 80 32.86 8.63 15.83
CA ARG A 80 33.46 7.47 16.51
C ARG A 80 34.75 6.99 15.85
N GLU A 81 35.15 7.56 14.72
CA GLU A 81 36.39 7.18 14.05
C GLU A 81 37.63 7.73 14.75
N SER A 82 38.73 6.97 14.68
CA SER A 82 39.99 7.32 15.35
C SER A 82 40.54 8.68 14.91
N PHE A 83 40.33 9.05 13.64
CA PHE A 83 40.76 10.34 13.10
C PHE A 83 39.94 11.54 13.61
N MET A 84 38.74 11.31 14.15
CA MET A 84 37.87 12.39 14.67
C MET A 84 38.04 12.63 16.17
N GLN A 85 38.79 11.78 16.89
CA GLN A 85 38.87 11.82 18.35
C GLN A 85 39.48 13.11 18.91
N ASN A 86 40.31 13.80 18.13
CA ASN A 86 40.96 15.05 18.56
C ASN A 86 40.10 16.30 18.39
N ILE A 87 38.93 16.19 17.76
CA ILE A 87 38.07 17.34 17.43
C ILE A 87 37.10 17.61 18.59
N LYS A 88 37.44 18.58 19.45
CA LYS A 88 36.64 18.89 20.65
C LYS A 88 35.37 19.72 20.39
N TRP A 89 35.31 20.45 19.29
CA TRP A 89 34.15 21.30 18.96
C TRP A 89 32.97 20.50 18.38
N LEU A 90 33.23 19.30 17.84
CA LEU A 90 32.26 18.41 17.22
C LEU A 90 32.01 17.20 18.15
N THR A 91 30.81 17.13 18.71
CA THR A 91 30.43 16.11 19.71
C THR A 91 29.89 14.84 19.07
N ASP A 92 29.07 14.97 18.04
CA ASP A 92 28.59 13.83 17.27
C ASP A 92 28.40 14.22 15.80
N LEU A 93 28.69 13.27 14.92
CA LEU A 93 28.58 13.44 13.48
C LEU A 93 28.10 12.12 12.90
N LYS A 94 26.92 12.16 12.30
CA LYS A 94 26.29 10.99 11.72
C LYS A 94 25.80 11.31 10.31
N LEU A 95 26.21 10.48 9.36
CA LEU A 95 25.63 10.42 8.03
C LEU A 95 24.62 9.26 8.00
N ARG A 96 23.47 9.48 7.38
CA ARG A 96 22.45 8.43 7.17
C ARG A 96 21.94 8.45 5.74
N GLY A 97 21.79 7.27 5.17
CA GLY A 97 21.15 7.05 3.89
C GLY A 97 20.06 6.01 4.03
N SER A 98 18.94 6.20 3.36
CA SER A 98 17.88 5.19 3.32
C SER A 98 17.25 5.14 1.95
N TRP A 99 16.86 3.96 1.53
CA TRP A 99 16.07 3.74 0.33
C TRP A 99 14.96 2.74 0.66
N GLY A 100 13.75 2.98 0.16
CA GLY A 100 12.67 2.03 0.37
C GLY A 100 11.50 2.24 -0.56
N GLN A 101 10.73 1.18 -0.74
CA GLN A 101 9.51 1.16 -1.52
C GLN A 101 8.33 0.99 -0.57
N MET A 102 7.23 1.67 -0.86
CA MET A 102 5.98 1.55 -0.12
C MET A 102 4.81 1.36 -1.10
N GLY A 103 3.97 0.38 -0.81
CA GLY A 103 2.76 0.11 -1.57
C GLY A 103 1.58 0.97 -1.14
N ASN A 104 0.77 1.38 -2.11
CA ASN A 104 -0.54 1.97 -1.92
C ASN A 104 -1.60 1.10 -2.63
N GLN A 105 -2.73 0.92 -1.94
CA GLN A 105 -3.86 0.08 -2.33
C GLN A 105 -5.19 0.83 -2.18
N ARG A 106 -5.15 2.17 -2.22
CA ARG A 106 -6.34 3.02 -2.09
C ARG A 106 -7.13 3.00 -3.41
N ILE A 107 -7.73 1.85 -3.69
CA ILE A 107 -8.62 1.57 -4.80
C ILE A 107 -9.95 1.02 -4.26
N ASP A 108 -10.98 0.98 -5.10
CA ASP A 108 -12.25 0.34 -4.73
C ASP A 108 -12.02 -1.15 -4.42
N PRO A 109 -12.57 -1.72 -3.33
CA PRO A 109 -12.37 -3.14 -3.04
C PRO A 109 -12.95 -4.08 -4.11
N ALA A 110 -13.93 -3.63 -4.90
CA ALA A 110 -14.47 -4.35 -6.03
C ALA A 110 -13.76 -4.05 -7.35
N ASN A 111 -12.65 -3.29 -7.34
CA ASN A 111 -11.92 -2.88 -8.56
C ASN A 111 -11.60 -4.08 -9.47
N ALA A 112 -11.30 -5.25 -8.93
CA ALA A 112 -10.97 -6.44 -9.71
C ALA A 112 -12.17 -7.11 -10.42
N PHE A 113 -13.42 -6.74 -10.09
CA PHE A 113 -14.63 -7.44 -10.55
C PHE A 113 -15.62 -6.49 -11.22
N SER A 114 -16.23 -6.94 -12.32
CA SER A 114 -17.35 -6.22 -12.92
C SER A 114 -18.58 -6.31 -12.02
N GLN A 115 -19.23 -5.17 -11.80
CA GLN A 115 -20.42 -5.08 -10.98
C GLN A 115 -21.66 -4.87 -11.84
N PHE A 116 -22.73 -5.57 -11.47
CA PHE A 116 -24.05 -5.38 -12.03
C PHE A 116 -24.97 -4.79 -10.96
N ARG A 117 -25.85 -3.89 -11.38
CA ARG A 117 -26.82 -3.24 -10.50
C ARG A 117 -28.23 -3.40 -11.07
N GLY A 118 -29.17 -3.73 -10.20
CA GLY A 118 -30.60 -3.72 -10.47
C GLY A 118 -31.29 -2.51 -9.83
N GLY A 119 -32.41 -2.06 -10.38
CA GLY A 119 -33.23 -1.04 -9.73
C GLY A 119 -34.31 -0.41 -10.60
N LEU A 120 -35.39 0.02 -9.95
CA LEU A 120 -36.44 0.86 -10.52
C LEU A 120 -35.81 2.13 -11.13
N GLY A 121 -36.14 2.43 -12.39
CA GLY A 121 -35.59 3.56 -13.15
C GLY A 121 -34.20 3.34 -13.74
N SER A 122 -33.63 2.14 -13.62
CA SER A 122 -32.35 1.79 -14.24
C SER A 122 -32.46 0.56 -15.15
N SER A 123 -32.80 -0.59 -14.59
CA SER A 123 -32.84 -1.87 -15.31
C SER A 123 -34.14 -2.66 -15.14
N ASN A 124 -35.03 -2.23 -14.23
CA ASN A 124 -36.32 -2.87 -14.08
C ASN A 124 -37.27 -2.45 -15.20
N TYR A 125 -37.94 -3.41 -15.82
CA TYR A 125 -38.86 -3.17 -16.93
C TYR A 125 -40.12 -4.02 -16.80
N ASP A 126 -41.26 -3.48 -17.22
CA ASP A 126 -42.49 -4.26 -17.31
C ASP A 126 -42.55 -5.03 -18.63
N ILE A 127 -42.09 -6.27 -18.59
CA ILE A 127 -42.13 -7.18 -19.75
C ILE A 127 -43.53 -7.73 -20.02
N SER A 128 -44.48 -7.53 -19.11
CA SER A 128 -45.87 -8.00 -19.24
C SER A 128 -46.79 -6.98 -19.92
N GLY A 129 -46.37 -5.71 -19.98
CA GLY A 129 -47.16 -4.61 -20.53
C GLY A 129 -48.38 -4.21 -19.68
N ALA A 130 -48.50 -4.76 -18.46
CA ALA A 130 -49.64 -4.57 -17.58
C ALA A 130 -49.61 -3.25 -16.77
N GLN A 131 -48.54 -2.47 -16.85
CA GLN A 131 -48.27 -1.19 -16.16
C GLN A 131 -48.49 -1.20 -14.64
N SER A 132 -48.61 -2.39 -14.04
CA SER A 132 -48.95 -2.61 -12.63
C SER A 132 -47.80 -3.25 -11.84
N SER A 133 -46.81 -3.80 -12.53
CA SER A 133 -45.63 -4.39 -11.92
C SER A 133 -44.42 -4.27 -12.85
N THR A 134 -43.21 -4.27 -12.28
CA THR A 134 -41.97 -4.30 -13.05
C THR A 134 -41.20 -5.57 -12.71
N THR A 135 -40.58 -6.17 -13.72
CA THR A 135 -39.65 -7.28 -13.52
C THR A 135 -38.25 -6.73 -13.25
N THR A 136 -37.54 -7.32 -12.29
CA THR A 136 -36.17 -6.88 -11.97
C THR A 136 -35.21 -7.30 -13.08
N GLY A 137 -34.51 -6.33 -13.63
CA GLY A 137 -33.40 -6.56 -14.55
C GLY A 137 -32.08 -6.10 -13.95
N PHE A 138 -30.97 -6.44 -14.61
CA PHE A 138 -29.63 -6.02 -14.22
C PHE A 138 -28.95 -5.30 -15.37
N GLN A 139 -28.24 -4.22 -15.05
CA GLN A 139 -27.33 -3.57 -15.98
C GLN A 139 -25.92 -3.57 -15.42
N LEU A 140 -24.93 -3.55 -16.30
CA LEU A 140 -23.54 -3.40 -15.93
C LEU A 140 -23.33 -1.98 -15.37
N SER A 141 -22.85 -1.86 -14.13
CA SER A 141 -22.60 -0.57 -13.48
C SER A 141 -21.11 -0.21 -13.42
N PHE A 142 -20.23 -1.21 -13.43
CA PHE A 142 -18.78 -1.02 -13.38
C PHE A 142 -18.09 -2.20 -14.08
N VAL A 143 -17.08 -1.91 -14.90
CA VAL A 143 -16.21 -2.93 -15.49
C VAL A 143 -14.99 -3.08 -14.58
N GLY A 144 -14.76 -4.29 -14.08
CA GLY A 144 -13.61 -4.59 -13.24
C GLY A 144 -12.31 -4.60 -14.03
N ASN A 145 -11.23 -4.19 -13.38
CA ASN A 145 -9.86 -4.26 -13.86
C ASN A 145 -9.07 -5.34 -13.09
N PRO A 146 -9.02 -6.59 -13.59
CA PRO A 146 -8.27 -7.67 -12.95
C PRO A 146 -6.75 -7.43 -12.93
N ASP A 147 -6.24 -6.56 -13.82
CA ASP A 147 -4.83 -6.19 -13.94
C ASP A 147 -4.45 -5.00 -13.05
N GLY A 148 -5.40 -4.49 -12.27
CA GLY A 148 -5.13 -3.51 -11.22
C GLY A 148 -4.04 -4.03 -10.29
N LYS A 149 -3.03 -3.20 -10.02
CA LYS A 149 -1.85 -3.58 -9.22
C LYS A 149 -1.43 -2.46 -8.28
N TRP A 150 -0.58 -2.82 -7.32
CA TRP A 150 -0.07 -1.91 -6.30
C TRP A 150 0.60 -0.68 -6.90
N GLU A 151 0.18 0.49 -6.44
CA GLU A 151 0.91 1.71 -6.70
C GLU A 151 2.13 1.76 -5.77
N THR A 152 3.32 1.91 -6.33
CA THR A 152 4.57 1.86 -5.56
C THR A 152 5.22 3.22 -5.50
N ASN A 153 5.51 3.68 -4.29
CA ASN A 153 6.26 4.89 -4.07
C ASN A 153 7.66 4.56 -3.54
N THR A 154 8.68 4.92 -4.32
CA THR A 154 10.09 4.76 -3.97
C THR A 154 10.58 6.06 -3.34
N THR A 155 11.22 5.96 -2.18
CA THR A 155 11.79 7.10 -1.47
C THR A 155 13.24 6.82 -1.14
N ALA A 156 14.11 7.77 -1.47
CA ALA A 156 15.49 7.80 -1.05
C ALA A 156 15.71 9.03 -0.18
N ASN A 157 16.39 8.86 0.96
CA ASN A 157 16.73 9.95 1.85
C ASN A 157 18.24 9.93 2.12
N VAL A 158 18.82 11.11 2.19
CA VAL A 158 20.17 11.32 2.69
C VAL A 158 20.09 12.37 3.78
N GLY A 159 20.57 12.03 4.96
CA GLY A 159 20.53 12.88 6.14
C GLY A 159 21.91 13.05 6.73
N PHE A 160 22.16 14.24 7.23
CA PHE A 160 23.36 14.63 7.93
C PHE A 160 22.95 15.21 9.28
N ASP A 161 23.46 14.62 10.35
CA ASP A 161 23.16 15.02 11.71
C ASP A 161 24.49 15.39 12.41
N ALA A 162 24.57 16.59 12.99
CA ALA A 162 25.76 17.07 13.70
C ALA A 162 25.39 17.70 15.04
N THR A 163 26.15 17.38 16.07
CA THR A 163 26.03 17.96 17.42
C THR A 163 27.35 18.64 17.78
N LEU A 164 27.28 19.89 18.21
CA LEU A 164 28.43 20.75 18.48
C LEU A 164 28.49 21.17 19.95
N PHE A 165 29.69 21.50 20.42
CA PHE A 165 29.95 22.15 21.72
C PHE A 165 29.32 21.46 22.94
N GLY A 166 29.42 20.12 23.01
CA GLY A 166 28.89 19.34 24.13
C GLY A 166 27.37 19.27 24.14
N GLY A 167 26.72 19.41 22.99
CA GLY A 167 25.26 19.34 22.86
C GLY A 167 24.54 20.69 22.87
N LYS A 168 25.27 21.80 22.97
CA LYS A 168 24.68 23.16 22.98
C LYS A 168 24.05 23.56 21.65
N GLN A 169 24.52 22.99 20.54
CA GLN A 169 23.96 23.23 19.21
C GLN A 169 23.78 21.90 18.47
N LYS A 170 22.62 21.72 17.84
CA LYS A 170 22.27 20.53 17.06
C LYS A 170 21.79 20.97 15.68
N TRP A 171 22.37 20.37 14.65
CA TRP A 171 22.04 20.61 13.25
C TRP A 171 21.60 19.31 12.61
N PHE A 172 20.49 19.37 11.87
CA PHE A 172 19.96 18.26 11.10
C PHE A 172 19.63 18.78 9.71
N LEU A 173 20.26 18.19 8.70
CA LEU A 173 19.94 18.45 7.30
C LEU A 173 19.46 17.15 6.68
N THR A 174 18.36 17.17 5.95
CA THR A 174 17.82 15.98 5.28
C THR A 174 17.38 16.34 3.87
N GLY A 175 17.97 15.66 2.89
CA GLY A 175 17.51 15.65 1.50
C GLY A 175 16.63 14.43 1.25
N ILE A 176 15.51 14.63 0.57
CA ILE A 176 14.54 13.59 0.26
C ILE A 176 14.29 13.60 -1.25
N LEU A 177 14.48 12.44 -1.89
CA LEU A 177 14.05 12.19 -3.25
C LEU A 177 12.89 11.19 -3.23
N LYS A 178 11.75 11.59 -3.76
CA LYS A 178 10.54 10.75 -3.81
C LYS A 178 10.09 10.56 -5.25
N GLN A 179 9.99 9.31 -5.67
CA GLN A 179 9.46 8.94 -6.98
C GLN A 179 8.22 8.06 -6.79
N ARG A 180 7.08 8.56 -7.28
CA ARG A 180 5.81 7.83 -7.26
C ARG A 180 5.59 7.17 -8.61
N MET A 181 5.54 5.84 -8.65
CA MET A 181 5.20 5.09 -9.86
C MET A 181 3.71 4.77 -9.85
N ILE A 182 2.95 5.57 -10.59
CA ILE A 182 1.51 5.39 -10.78
C ILE A 182 1.31 4.47 -11.98
N PHE A 183 0.88 3.23 -11.75
CA PHE A 183 0.36 2.41 -12.83
C PHE A 183 -1.09 2.79 -13.10
N CYS A 184 -1.27 3.79 -13.95
CA CYS A 184 -2.55 3.99 -14.60
C CYS A 184 -2.62 2.96 -15.73
N SER A 185 -3.21 1.79 -15.51
CA SER A 185 -3.71 1.01 -16.65
C SER A 185 -4.86 1.83 -17.21
N VAL A 186 -4.53 2.59 -18.25
CA VAL A 186 -5.46 3.36 -19.05
C VAL A 186 -6.66 2.48 -19.37
N TRP A 187 -7.84 3.03 -19.11
CA TRP A 187 -9.11 2.49 -19.58
C TRP A 187 -8.99 2.14 -21.07
N SER A 188 -8.92 0.84 -21.37
CA SER A 188 -9.09 0.33 -22.73
C SER A 188 -10.33 -0.54 -22.74
N LYS A 189 -11.49 0.13 -22.81
CA LYS A 189 -12.50 0.01 -23.86
C LYS A 189 -13.76 0.80 -23.47
#